data_AF-A0A432H944-F1
#
_entry.id   AF-A0A432H944-F1
#
_cell.length_a   1.000
_cell.length_b   1.000
_cell.length_c   1.000
_cell.angle_alpha   90.00
_cell.angle_beta   90.00
_cell.angle_gamma   90.00
#
_symmetry.space_group_name_H-M   'P 1'
#
loop_
_entity.id
_entity.type
_entity.pdbx_description
1 polymer ?
#
loop_
_entity_poly.entity_id
_entity_poly.type
_entity_poly.pdbx_seq_one_letter_code
_entity_poly.pdbx_strand_id
1 'polypeptide(L)'
;EAISFMVFFGDTKLDSGFALAPDLPYFISFFLAKNESPDQIYYGNYWQEGGRYLCIPCDGSIGKTYITEIDLSAKFFELFGKKQLPVTALGIEVDVQTTEKVNGRHSKAFIKRVELF
;
A
#
# COMPACT_ATOMS: atom_id res chain seq x y z
N GLU A 1 -4.60 2.52 -9.23
CA GLU A 1 -3.71 3.19 -8.26
C GLU A 1 -2.49 3.71 -9.01
N ALA A 2 -1.96 4.91 -8.70
CA ALA A 2 -0.75 5.38 -9.40
C ALA A 2 0.55 4.90 -8.72
N ILE A 3 0.61 4.93 -7.38
CA ILE A 3 1.75 4.52 -6.57
C ILE A 3 1.26 4.07 -5.19
N SER A 4 1.85 2.98 -4.69
CA SER A 4 1.70 2.49 -3.31
C SER A 4 3.01 2.65 -2.55
N PHE A 5 2.91 2.94 -1.26
CA PHE A 5 3.94 2.59 -0.29
C PHE A 5 3.47 1.45 0.62
N MET A 6 4.20 0.34 0.63
CA MET A 6 3.87 -0.85 1.40
C MET A 6 4.82 -1.01 2.58
N VAL A 7 4.27 -1.33 3.75
CA VAL A 7 5.02 -1.71 4.95
C VAL A 7 4.68 -3.16 5.29
N PHE A 8 5.70 -4.01 5.42
CA PHE A 8 5.56 -5.42 5.75
C PHE A 8 5.94 -5.69 7.21
N PHE A 9 5.22 -6.63 7.84
CA PHE A 9 5.29 -6.88 9.27
C PHE A 9 5.48 -8.38 9.55
N GLY A 10 6.56 -8.70 10.29
CA GLY A 10 6.94 -10.07 10.63
C GLY A 10 7.60 -10.85 9.48
N ASP A 11 7.96 -12.08 9.76
CA ASP A 11 8.66 -13.02 8.86
C ASP A 11 7.80 -14.20 8.42
N THR A 12 6.73 -14.48 9.17
CA THR A 12 5.74 -15.51 8.83
C THR A 12 4.97 -15.11 7.59
N LYS A 13 5.06 -15.91 6.53
CA LYS A 13 4.36 -15.70 5.27
C LYS A 13 2.98 -16.34 5.31
N LEU A 14 1.99 -15.61 4.82
CA LEU A 14 0.60 -16.04 4.73
C LEU A 14 0.27 -16.38 3.28
N ASP A 15 -0.60 -17.39 3.12
CA ASP A 15 -1.02 -17.88 1.81
C ASP A 15 -1.55 -16.74 0.94
N SER A 16 -1.05 -16.66 -0.29
CA SER A 16 -1.46 -15.62 -1.24
C SER A 16 -2.89 -15.82 -1.76
N GLY A 17 -3.46 -17.03 -1.63
CA GLY A 17 -4.70 -17.42 -2.30
C GLY A 17 -4.52 -17.72 -3.80
N PHE A 18 -3.29 -17.72 -4.32
CA PHE A 18 -3.01 -18.01 -5.73
C PHE A 18 -1.66 -18.69 -5.94
N ALA A 19 -1.69 -19.88 -6.55
CA ALA A 19 -0.52 -20.76 -6.67
C ALA A 19 0.71 -20.17 -7.40
N LEU A 20 0.53 -19.12 -8.22
CA LEU A 20 1.64 -18.45 -8.91
C LEU A 20 2.08 -17.14 -8.23
N ALA A 21 1.37 -16.68 -7.20
CA ALA A 21 1.79 -15.54 -6.38
C ALA A 21 2.53 -16.02 -5.14
N PRO A 22 3.65 -15.37 -4.76
CA PRO A 22 4.37 -15.74 -3.56
C PRO A 22 3.58 -15.40 -2.31
N ASP A 23 3.75 -16.20 -1.27
CA ASP A 23 3.24 -15.87 0.07
C ASP A 23 4.00 -14.67 0.64
N LEU A 24 3.28 -13.80 1.36
CA LEU A 24 3.81 -12.57 1.93
C LEU A 24 3.46 -12.47 3.42
N PRO A 25 4.29 -11.80 4.24
CA PRO A 25 3.89 -11.40 5.58
C PRO A 25 2.70 -10.44 5.58
N TYR A 26 2.18 -10.12 6.76
CA TYR A 26 1.20 -9.04 6.88
C TYR A 26 1.75 -7.76 6.26
N PHE A 27 0.91 -7.02 5.53
CA PHE A 27 1.31 -5.73 4.98
C PHE A 27 0.17 -4.71 5.00
N ILE A 28 0.56 -3.45 5.14
CA ILE A 28 -0.32 -2.30 4.95
C ILE A 28 0.24 -1.51 3.76
N SER A 29 -0.59 -1.32 2.75
CA SER A 29 -0.32 -0.60 1.52
C SER A 29 -1.03 0.76 1.58
N PHE A 30 -0.30 1.86 1.47
CA PHE A 30 -0.84 3.21 1.46
C PHE A 30 -0.79 3.75 0.04
N PHE A 31 -1.95 4.07 -0.50
CA PHE A 31 -2.04 4.46 -1.90
C PHE A 31 -2.74 5.80 -2.12
N LEU A 32 -2.32 6.47 -3.19
CA LEU A 32 -2.91 7.73 -3.65
C LEU A 32 -4.01 7.44 -4.67
N ALA A 33 -5.20 7.96 -4.40
CA ALA A 33 -6.38 7.70 -5.20
C ALA A 33 -7.34 8.91 -5.21
N LYS A 34 -8.23 8.99 -6.21
CA LYS A 34 -9.10 10.16 -6.42
C LYS A 34 -10.58 9.87 -6.11
N ASN A 35 -11.03 8.65 -6.38
CA ASN A 35 -12.45 8.28 -6.33
C ASN A 35 -12.73 7.24 -5.23
N GLU A 36 -11.74 6.93 -4.42
CA GLU A 36 -11.75 5.99 -3.32
C GLU A 36 -12.04 6.72 -2.00
N SER A 37 -12.48 5.98 -1.00
CA SER A 37 -12.89 6.49 0.31
C SER A 37 -11.76 6.32 1.33
N PRO A 38 -11.45 7.34 2.15
CA PRO A 38 -10.41 7.26 3.17
C PRO A 38 -10.81 6.36 4.36
N ASP A 39 -12.11 6.15 4.58
CA ASP A 39 -12.63 5.35 5.69
C ASP A 39 -12.79 3.86 5.33
N GLN A 40 -12.44 3.48 4.10
CA GLN A 40 -12.59 2.12 3.61
C GLN A 40 -11.26 1.37 3.64
N ILE A 41 -11.34 0.13 4.15
CA ILE A 41 -10.27 -0.86 4.00
C ILE A 41 -10.47 -1.53 2.64
N TYR A 42 -9.46 -1.45 1.78
CA TYR A 42 -9.43 -2.12 0.50
C TYR A 42 -8.64 -3.43 0.58
N TYR A 43 -9.02 -4.35 -0.31
CA TYR A 43 -8.41 -5.68 -0.45
C TYR A 43 -7.97 -5.85 -1.90
N GLY A 44 -6.80 -6.46 -2.09
CA GLY A 44 -6.36 -6.91 -3.40
C GLY A 44 -7.13 -8.14 -3.85
N ASN A 45 -6.78 -8.69 -5.03
CA ASN A 45 -7.31 -9.99 -5.46
C ASN A 45 -6.70 -11.15 -4.67
N TYR A 46 -5.51 -10.95 -4.11
CA TYR A 46 -4.70 -11.93 -3.38
C TYR A 46 -4.38 -11.44 -1.97
N TRP A 47 -3.77 -12.31 -1.15
CA TRP A 47 -3.37 -12.04 0.23
C TRP A 47 -4.52 -11.52 1.10
N GLN A 48 -5.72 -12.11 0.98
CA GLN A 48 -6.94 -11.67 1.68
C GLN A 48 -6.76 -11.63 3.21
N GLU A 49 -5.98 -12.57 3.75
CA GLU A 49 -5.70 -12.63 5.18
C GLU A 49 -4.74 -11.51 5.62
N GLY A 50 -3.62 -11.36 4.90
CA GLY A 50 -2.47 -10.55 5.33
C GLY A 50 -2.41 -9.12 4.80
N GLY A 51 -3.10 -8.82 3.70
CA GLY A 51 -2.99 -7.56 2.97
C GLY A 51 -4.11 -6.57 3.28
N ARG A 52 -3.75 -5.32 3.57
CA ARG A 52 -4.70 -4.21 3.72
C ARG A 52 -4.23 -3.02 2.91
N TYR A 53 -5.14 -2.42 2.16
CA TYR A 53 -4.85 -1.27 1.30
C TYR A 53 -5.66 -0.08 1.81
N LEU A 54 -4.98 1.02 2.13
CA LEU A 54 -5.58 2.24 2.65
C LEU A 54 -5.32 3.36 1.67
N CYS A 55 -6.39 4.00 1.23
CA CYS A 55 -6.30 5.18 0.40
C CYS A 55 -5.98 6.38 1.30
N ILE A 56 -4.72 6.84 1.31
CA ILE A 56 -4.29 7.97 2.15
C ILE A 56 -3.16 8.77 1.46
N PRO A 57 -3.43 10.02 1.06
CA PRO A 57 -4.75 10.67 1.05
C PRO A 57 -5.61 10.16 -0.11
N CYS A 58 -6.93 10.17 0.08
CA CYS A 58 -7.89 10.05 -1.02
C CYS A 58 -8.12 11.37 -1.74
N ASP A 59 -7.05 12.07 -2.08
CA ASP A 59 -7.08 13.22 -2.98
C ASP A 59 -6.01 13.02 -4.07
N GLY A 60 -6.43 12.57 -5.25
CA GLY A 60 -5.56 12.38 -6.41
C GLY A 60 -5.33 13.64 -7.26
N SER A 61 -5.56 14.85 -6.72
CA SER A 61 -5.36 16.10 -7.46
C SER A 61 -3.91 16.29 -7.90
N ILE A 62 -3.73 16.71 -9.16
CA ILE A 62 -2.41 16.94 -9.77
C ILE A 62 -1.78 18.23 -9.23
N GLY A 63 -0.45 18.23 -9.05
CA GLY A 63 0.32 19.42 -8.68
C GLY A 63 0.36 19.71 -7.18
N LYS A 64 -0.17 18.82 -6.35
CA LYS A 64 -0.09 18.89 -4.88
C LYS A 64 0.97 17.92 -4.34
N THR A 65 1.55 18.28 -3.20
CA THR A 65 2.34 17.36 -2.36
C THR A 65 1.51 17.01 -1.14
N TYR A 66 1.44 15.72 -0.82
CA TYR A 66 0.74 15.24 0.35
C TYR A 66 1.72 14.72 1.38
N ILE A 67 1.37 14.87 2.64
CA ILE A 67 2.11 14.34 3.78
C ILE A 67 1.12 13.45 4.53
N THR A 68 1.53 12.21 4.76
CA THR A 68 0.76 11.21 5.48
C THR A 68 1.56 10.79 6.70
N GLU A 69 1.00 11.01 7.89
CA GLU A 69 1.57 10.59 9.17
C GLU A 69 0.67 9.52 9.78
N ILE A 70 1.26 8.39 10.16
CA ILE A 70 0.52 7.22 10.62
C ILE A 70 1.26 6.59 11.81
N ASP A 71 0.54 6.40 12.90
CA ASP A 71 0.95 5.48 13.97
C ASP A 71 0.75 4.05 13.46
N LEU A 72 1.85 3.43 13.03
CA LEU A 72 1.84 2.06 12.50
C LEU A 72 1.37 1.04 13.55
N SER A 73 1.66 1.27 14.84
CA SER A 73 1.28 0.34 15.91
C SER A 73 -0.22 0.35 16.14
N ALA A 74 -0.79 1.54 16.27
CA ALA A 74 -2.23 1.71 16.39
C ALA A 74 -2.95 1.19 15.13
N LYS A 75 -2.46 1.55 13.95
CA LYS A 75 -3.09 1.15 12.68
C LYS A 75 -3.00 -0.36 12.44
N PHE A 76 -1.88 -1.00 12.76
CA PHE A 76 -1.76 -2.45 12.66
C PHE A 76 -2.74 -3.16 13.61
N PHE A 77 -2.85 -2.67 14.85
CA PHE A 77 -3.80 -3.22 15.82
C PHE A 77 -5.25 -3.08 15.35
N GLU A 78 -5.63 -1.92 14.82
CA GLU A 78 -6.95 -1.66 14.25
C GLU A 78 -7.28 -2.64 13.11
N LEU A 79 -6.33 -2.88 12.20
CA LEU A 79 -6.56 -3.67 10.99
C LEU A 79 -6.53 -5.18 11.20
N PHE A 80 -5.72 -5.65 12.16
CA PHE A 80 -5.45 -7.08 12.34
C PHE A 80 -5.82 -7.62 13.71
N GLY A 81 -6.21 -6.76 14.67
CA GLY A 81 -6.57 -7.16 16.03
C GLY A 81 -5.40 -7.76 16.82
N LYS A 82 -4.17 -7.42 16.45
CA LYS A 82 -2.93 -8.02 16.97
C LYS A 82 -1.94 -6.92 17.35
N LYS A 83 -1.06 -7.20 18.31
CA LYS A 83 0.10 -6.35 18.57
C LYS A 83 0.93 -6.24 17.28
N GLN A 84 1.42 -5.03 16.96
CA GLN A 84 2.30 -4.83 15.82
C GLN A 84 3.48 -5.80 15.85
N LEU A 85 3.67 -6.51 14.73
CA LEU A 85 4.89 -7.28 14.47
C LEU A 85 6.01 -6.35 13.98
N PRO A 86 7.30 -6.73 14.11
CA PRO A 86 8.40 -5.91 13.61
C PRO A 86 8.24 -5.55 12.14
N VAL A 87 8.57 -4.32 11.75
CA VAL A 87 8.67 -3.94 10.33
C VAL A 87 9.86 -4.70 9.73
N THR A 88 9.61 -5.50 8.69
CA THR A 88 10.63 -6.39 8.09
C THR A 88 11.01 -6.00 6.68
N ALA A 89 10.13 -5.31 5.95
CA ALA A 89 10.42 -4.81 4.62
C ALA A 89 9.56 -3.59 4.27
N LEU A 90 10.03 -2.83 3.28
CA LEU A 90 9.30 -1.76 2.63
C LEU A 90 9.17 -2.09 1.14
N GLY A 91 8.03 -1.76 0.55
CA GLY A 91 7.76 -1.92 -0.87
C GLY A 91 7.22 -0.65 -1.49
N ILE A 92 7.46 -0.48 -2.79
CA ILE A 92 6.82 0.56 -3.59
C ILE A 92 6.19 -0.14 -4.78
N GLU A 93 4.87 -0.04 -4.90
CA GLU A 93 4.15 -0.49 -6.09
C GLU A 93 3.94 0.70 -7.01
N VAL A 94 4.20 0.54 -8.30
CA VAL A 94 4.02 1.60 -9.29
C VAL A 94 3.23 1.02 -10.45
N ASP A 95 2.10 1.65 -10.78
CA ASP A 95 1.31 1.24 -11.93
C ASP A 95 2.03 1.64 -13.23
N VAL A 96 2.31 0.61 -14.03
CA VAL A 96 2.96 0.68 -15.35
C VAL A 96 2.08 0.11 -16.46
N GLN A 97 0.80 -0.16 -16.22
CA GLN A 97 -0.08 -0.91 -17.13
C GLN A 97 -0.24 -0.28 -18.52
N THR A 98 0.14 0.98 -18.71
CA THR A 98 -0.02 1.70 -19.98
C THR A 98 1.24 2.45 -20.42
N THR A 99 2.44 1.90 -20.18
CA THR A 99 3.66 2.40 -20.82
C THR A 99 3.69 2.08 -22.33
N GLU A 100 3.10 2.96 -23.14
CA GLU A 100 3.31 2.99 -24.60
C GLU A 100 4.59 3.77 -24.96
N LYS A 101 5.15 3.51 -26.15
CA LYS A 101 6.36 4.18 -26.67
C LYS A 101 6.19 5.70 -26.80
N VAL A 102 4.95 6.19 -26.90
CA VAL A 102 4.58 7.62 -26.95
C VAL A 102 3.26 7.79 -26.18
N ASN A 103 3.14 8.80 -25.31
CA ASN A 103 1.93 9.10 -24.53
C ASN A 103 1.40 7.99 -23.60
N GLY A 104 2.25 7.03 -23.21
CA GLY A 104 1.87 6.02 -22.23
C GLY A 104 1.38 6.61 -20.92
N ARG A 105 0.27 6.10 -20.38
CA ARG A 105 -0.18 6.38 -19.01
C ARG A 105 0.76 5.63 -18.06
N HIS A 106 1.58 6.40 -17.36
CA HIS A 106 2.48 5.96 -16.31
C HIS A 106 2.06 6.62 -15.02
N SER A 107 2.51 6.09 -13.87
CA SER A 107 2.38 6.80 -12.60
C SER A 107 2.91 8.22 -12.74
N LYS A 108 2.04 9.21 -12.49
CA LYS A 108 2.39 10.65 -12.47
C LYS A 108 2.65 11.13 -11.04
N ALA A 109 2.78 10.21 -10.10
CA ALA A 109 3.07 10.46 -8.70
C ALA A 109 4.44 9.87 -8.36
N PHE A 110 5.09 10.43 -7.35
CA PHE A 110 6.36 9.91 -6.83
C PHE A 110 6.42 10.12 -5.33
N ILE A 111 7.15 9.24 -4.65
CA ILE A 111 7.43 9.39 -3.22
C ILE A 111 8.64 10.30 -3.07
N LYS A 112 8.44 11.47 -2.45
CA LYS A 112 9.53 12.42 -2.21
C LYS A 112 10.42 12.00 -1.04
N ARG A 113 9.82 11.45 0.02
CA ARG A 113 10.50 11.06 1.26
C ARG A 113 9.67 10.04 2.03
N VAL A 114 10.34 9.11 2.68
CA VAL A 114 9.78 8.20 3.70
C VAL A 114 10.61 8.36 4.96
N GLU A 115 9.95 8.52 6.10
CA GLU A 115 10.59 8.61 7.41
C GLU A 115 9.95 7.57 8.34
N LEU A 116 10.79 6.84 9.08
CA LEU A 116 10.38 5.89 10.10
C LEU A 116 11.07 6.32 11.40
N PHE A 117 10.30 6.45 12.47
CA PHE A 117 10.75 6.93 13.78
C PHE A 117 10.55 5.87 14.86
#